data_AF-A0A0C1HRR7-F1
#
_entry.id   AF-A0A0C1HRR7-F1
#
_cell.length_a   1.000
_cell.length_b   1.000
_cell.length_c   1.000
_cell.angle_alpha   90.00
_cell.angle_beta   90.00
_cell.angle_gamma   90.00
#
_symmetry.space_group_name_H-M   'P 1'
#
loop_
_entity.id
_entity.type
_entity.pdbx_description
1 polymer ?
#
loop_
_entity_poly.entity_id
_entity_poly.type
_entity_poly.pdbx_seq_one_letter_code
_entity_poly.pdbx_strand_id
1 'polypeptide(L)'
;MIGLKQNLISKYRQQRTLKNSISFSGIGIHTGKEVQITFVPAPENAGITFCRVDLPDRPRIPASVNYVYETSRSTSIGINNVVIHTIEHVLAAVRANNIDNLCIEIKGIEPPAANGSSDAFVNMIEEVGILEQAEQKPVIKIQSPIHWNQEDTYIMAFPYDGYRISYTLNYPHSKLLNCQFYSLEVNSYNFKHEIASCRTFALYKEVAYLLDHGLAKGASLDNAVIIHEEAAFSKGGLFFPDEMVRHKILDMIGDLSLVGIEFEAHVIALRAGHASNCAFAKELLNSITECA
;
A
#
# COMPACT_ATOMS: atom_id res chain seq x y z
N MET A 1 0.58 23.27 -7.75
CA MET A 1 1.63 22.33 -7.32
C MET A 1 1.93 22.61 -5.87
N ILE A 2 2.04 21.58 -5.03
CA ILE A 2 2.51 21.76 -3.66
C ILE A 2 4.01 22.05 -3.74
N GLY A 3 4.46 23.17 -3.16
CA GLY A 3 5.88 23.53 -3.13
C GLY A 3 6.66 22.55 -2.26
N LEU A 4 7.79 22.05 -2.75
CA LEU A 4 8.70 21.20 -1.99
C LEU A 4 9.79 22.05 -1.35
N LYS A 5 10.15 21.74 -0.10
CA LYS A 5 11.31 22.36 0.55
C LYS A 5 12.59 21.98 -0.19
N GLN A 6 13.14 22.92 -0.96
CA GLN A 6 14.29 22.70 -1.85
C GLN A 6 15.53 22.16 -1.13
N ASN A 7 15.74 22.54 0.14
CA ASN A 7 16.86 22.07 0.94
C ASN A 7 16.80 20.58 1.30
N LEU A 8 15.65 19.90 1.09
CA LEU A 8 15.48 18.47 1.36
C LEU A 8 15.68 17.59 0.13
N ILE A 9 15.85 18.17 -1.06
CA ILE A 9 16.06 17.40 -2.30
C ILE A 9 17.45 16.76 -2.23
N SER A 10 17.51 15.42 -2.21
CA SER A 10 18.76 14.68 -2.18
C SER A 10 19.30 14.38 -3.57
N LYS A 11 18.42 14.04 -4.51
CA LYS A 11 18.74 13.71 -5.90
C LYS A 11 17.53 13.86 -6.81
N TYR A 12 17.78 13.76 -8.11
CA TYR A 12 16.75 13.65 -9.15
C TYR A 12 16.86 12.29 -9.83
N ARG A 13 15.72 11.76 -10.29
CA ARG A 13 15.68 10.61 -11.19
C ARG A 13 14.63 10.80 -12.28
N GLN A 14 14.77 10.10 -13.40
CA GLN A 14 13.75 10.04 -14.43
C GLN A 14 12.45 9.44 -13.86
N GLN A 15 11.32 9.99 -14.29
CA GLN A 15 10.00 9.43 -14.00
C GLN A 15 9.82 8.10 -14.72
N ARG A 16 8.92 7.27 -14.21
CA ARG A 16 8.64 5.93 -14.75
C ARG A 16 7.15 5.70 -14.94
N THR A 17 6.82 5.01 -16.01
CA THR A 17 5.50 4.46 -16.30
C THR A 17 5.65 3.02 -16.83
N LEU A 18 4.55 2.38 -17.23
CA LEU A 18 4.58 1.05 -17.86
C LEU A 18 4.77 1.17 -19.36
N LYS A 19 5.36 0.15 -20.01
CA LYS A 19 5.50 0.15 -21.49
C LYS A 19 4.18 -0.04 -22.22
N ASN A 20 3.28 -0.83 -21.65
CA ASN A 20 1.98 -1.18 -22.22
C ASN A 20 0.92 -1.27 -21.11
N SER A 21 -0.35 -1.33 -21.52
CA SER A 21 -1.45 -1.59 -20.57
C SER A 21 -1.58 -3.09 -20.29
N ILE A 22 -1.99 -3.44 -19.08
CA ILE A 22 -2.25 -4.83 -18.66
C ILE A 22 -3.43 -4.89 -17.71
N SER A 23 -4.22 -5.97 -17.80
CA SER A 23 -5.43 -6.15 -17.00
C SER A 23 -5.39 -7.44 -16.19
N PHE A 24 -6.02 -7.42 -15.03
CA PHE A 24 -6.25 -8.58 -14.18
C PHE A 24 -7.68 -8.57 -13.67
N SER A 25 -8.32 -9.74 -13.64
CA SER A 25 -9.69 -9.90 -13.13
C SER A 25 -9.69 -10.87 -11.97
N GLY A 26 -10.56 -10.63 -11.00
CA GLY A 26 -10.68 -11.49 -9.83
C GLY A 26 -11.86 -11.07 -8.96
N ILE A 27 -11.83 -11.52 -7.71
CA ILE A 27 -12.88 -11.23 -6.73
C ILE A 27 -12.30 -10.27 -5.70
N GLY A 28 -13.05 -9.21 -5.38
CA GLY A 28 -12.68 -8.31 -4.31
C GLY A 28 -12.90 -8.94 -2.92
N ILE A 29 -11.99 -8.68 -1.98
CA ILE A 29 -11.97 -9.42 -0.70
C ILE A 29 -13.16 -9.10 0.20
N HIS A 30 -13.62 -7.84 0.25
CA HIS A 30 -14.69 -7.46 1.15
C HIS A 30 -16.06 -7.54 0.50
N THR A 31 -16.20 -7.12 -0.75
CA THR A 31 -17.48 -7.11 -1.47
C THR A 31 -17.86 -8.47 -2.02
N GLY A 32 -16.88 -9.35 -2.29
CA GLY A 32 -17.11 -10.64 -2.94
C GLY A 32 -17.57 -10.53 -4.39
N LYS A 33 -17.44 -9.36 -5.02
CA LYS A 33 -17.85 -9.12 -6.40
C LYS A 33 -16.69 -9.35 -7.36
N GLU A 34 -17.03 -9.77 -8.57
CA GLU A 34 -16.09 -9.76 -9.69
C GLU A 34 -15.68 -8.32 -10.02
N VAL A 35 -14.39 -8.12 -10.18
CA VAL A 35 -13.77 -6.84 -10.51
C VAL A 35 -12.64 -7.06 -11.51
N GLN A 36 -12.44 -6.07 -12.37
CA GLN A 36 -11.30 -5.97 -13.25
C GLN A 36 -10.50 -4.71 -12.90
N ILE A 37 -9.19 -4.86 -12.84
CA ILE A 37 -8.23 -3.76 -12.72
C ILE A 37 -7.35 -3.73 -13.96
N THR A 38 -7.07 -2.54 -14.48
CA THR A 38 -6.18 -2.33 -15.63
C THR A 38 -5.17 -1.25 -15.29
N PHE A 39 -3.89 -1.57 -15.43
CA PHE A 39 -2.81 -0.59 -15.33
C PHE A 39 -2.58 0.01 -16.71
N VAL A 40 -2.79 1.32 -16.84
CA VAL A 40 -2.63 2.07 -18.08
C VAL A 40 -1.48 3.06 -17.92
N PRO A 41 -0.44 3.03 -18.79
CA PRO A 41 0.64 4.01 -18.78
C PRO A 41 0.09 5.44 -18.82
N ALA A 42 0.74 6.36 -18.11
CA ALA A 42 0.32 7.76 -18.07
C ALA A 42 1.45 8.71 -18.47
N PRO A 43 1.11 9.90 -19.01
CA PRO A 43 2.10 10.92 -19.35
C PRO A 43 2.91 11.39 -18.15
N GLU A 44 4.01 12.09 -18.44
CA GLU A 44 4.85 12.71 -17.43
C GLU A 44 4.04 13.63 -16.52
N ASN A 45 4.39 13.66 -15.23
CA ASN A 45 3.73 14.44 -14.19
C ASN A 45 2.24 14.12 -13.94
N ALA A 46 1.71 13.03 -14.50
CA ALA A 46 0.33 12.60 -14.26
C ALA A 46 0.11 12.05 -12.83
N GLY A 47 1.16 11.49 -12.22
CA GLY A 47 1.06 10.81 -10.92
C GLY A 47 0.30 9.49 -11.00
N ILE A 48 -0.02 8.95 -9.82
CA ILE A 48 -0.84 7.73 -9.68
C ILE A 48 -2.29 8.13 -9.46
N THR A 49 -3.19 7.64 -10.31
CA THR A 49 -4.62 7.96 -10.26
C THR A 49 -5.45 6.70 -10.43
N PHE A 50 -6.50 6.54 -9.63
CA PHE A 50 -7.51 5.52 -9.84
C PHE A 50 -8.68 6.07 -10.66
N CYS A 51 -9.27 5.24 -11.53
CA CYS A 51 -10.34 5.62 -12.44
C CYS A 51 -11.46 4.59 -12.43
N ARG A 52 -12.68 4.98 -12.02
CA ARG A 52 -13.86 4.10 -11.98
C ARG A 52 -14.52 4.02 -13.36
N VAL A 53 -14.09 3.06 -14.17
CA VAL A 53 -14.50 2.97 -15.59
C VAL A 53 -15.90 2.40 -15.79
N ASP A 54 -16.50 1.85 -14.73
CA ASP A 54 -17.88 1.36 -14.69
C ASP A 54 -18.92 2.49 -14.53
N LEU A 55 -18.50 3.73 -14.27
CA LEU A 55 -19.40 4.87 -14.08
C LEU A 55 -19.42 5.80 -15.31
N PRO A 56 -20.56 6.48 -15.62
CA PRO A 56 -20.75 7.27 -16.85
C PRO A 56 -19.70 8.35 -17.16
N ASP A 57 -19.02 8.92 -16.15
CA ASP A 57 -18.01 9.99 -16.33
C ASP A 57 -16.57 9.53 -16.07
N ARG A 58 -16.37 8.23 -15.82
CA ARG A 58 -15.07 7.64 -15.48
C ARG A 58 -14.29 8.48 -14.44
N PRO A 59 -14.90 8.76 -13.27
CA PRO A 59 -14.34 9.68 -12.29
C PRO A 59 -12.98 9.19 -11.81
N ARG A 60 -12.08 10.15 -11.61
CA ARG A 60 -10.67 9.93 -11.28
C ARG A 60 -10.36 10.42 -9.88
N ILE A 61 -9.66 9.61 -9.10
CA ILE A 61 -9.24 9.91 -7.74
C ILE A 61 -7.71 9.79 -7.68
N PRO A 62 -6.97 10.88 -7.47
CA PRO A 62 -5.53 10.80 -7.26
C PRO A 62 -5.20 9.95 -6.03
N ALA A 63 -4.17 9.12 -6.11
CA ALA A 63 -3.66 8.37 -4.97
C ALA A 63 -2.87 9.31 -4.05
N SER A 64 -3.60 10.07 -3.24
CA SER A 64 -3.04 11.05 -2.31
C SER A 64 -3.78 11.01 -0.98
N VAL A 65 -3.04 11.31 0.09
CA VAL A 65 -3.56 11.34 1.47
C VAL A 65 -4.72 12.32 1.66
N ASN A 66 -4.86 13.31 0.78
CA ASN A 66 -5.96 14.28 0.76
C ASN A 66 -7.30 13.66 0.32
N TYR A 67 -7.25 12.52 -0.37
CA TYR A 67 -8.43 11.80 -0.84
C TYR A 67 -8.73 10.56 0.01
N VAL A 68 -8.00 10.32 1.10
CA VAL A 68 -8.30 9.22 2.02
C VAL A 68 -9.68 9.44 2.64
N TYR A 69 -10.56 8.48 2.40
CA TYR A 69 -11.97 8.50 2.81
C TYR A 69 -12.19 7.72 4.11
N GLU A 70 -11.65 6.50 4.19
CA GLU A 70 -11.81 5.60 5.32
C GLU A 70 -10.57 4.71 5.47
N THR A 71 -10.22 4.35 6.71
CA THR A 71 -9.06 3.51 7.04
C THR A 71 -9.44 2.29 7.91
N SER A 72 -10.73 1.97 7.98
CA SER A 72 -11.25 0.82 8.72
C SER A 72 -10.97 -0.45 7.93
N ARG A 73 -10.09 -1.32 8.45
CA ARG A 73 -9.70 -2.63 7.89
C ARG A 73 -8.98 -2.62 6.52
N SER A 74 -8.96 -1.49 5.82
CA SER A 74 -8.23 -1.24 4.57
C SER A 74 -8.04 0.27 4.38
N THR A 75 -7.28 0.70 3.37
CA THR A 75 -7.22 2.11 2.96
C THR A 75 -8.14 2.37 1.78
N SER A 76 -9.07 3.31 1.96
CA SER A 76 -10.03 3.72 0.93
C SER A 76 -9.81 5.18 0.54
N ILE A 77 -9.94 5.49 -0.76
CA ILE A 77 -9.91 6.86 -1.28
C ILE A 77 -11.25 7.23 -1.91
N GLY A 78 -11.62 8.51 -1.85
CA GLY A 78 -12.92 8.99 -2.32
C GLY A 78 -12.94 10.44 -2.75
N ILE A 79 -13.79 10.74 -3.73
CA ILE A 79 -14.18 12.10 -4.16
C ILE A 79 -15.69 12.11 -4.36
N ASN A 80 -16.38 13.07 -3.74
CA ASN A 80 -17.83 13.17 -3.75
C ASN A 80 -18.47 11.84 -3.28
N ASN A 81 -19.31 11.23 -4.11
CA ASN A 81 -19.99 9.96 -3.82
C ASN A 81 -19.27 8.73 -4.41
N VAL A 82 -18.04 8.90 -4.91
CA VAL A 82 -17.27 7.82 -5.53
C VAL A 82 -16.14 7.42 -4.59
N VAL A 83 -16.10 6.14 -4.23
CA VAL A 83 -15.11 5.56 -3.32
C VAL A 83 -14.50 4.32 -3.97
N ILE A 84 -13.21 4.10 -3.69
CA ILE A 84 -12.46 2.89 -4.01
C ILE A 84 -11.80 2.41 -2.72
N HIS A 85 -12.08 1.16 -2.35
CA HIS A 85 -11.58 0.50 -1.15
C HIS A 85 -10.33 -0.33 -1.44
N THR A 86 -9.57 -0.67 -0.40
CA THR A 86 -8.51 -1.69 -0.43
C THR A 86 -7.44 -1.45 -1.51
N ILE A 87 -6.88 -0.24 -1.54
CA ILE A 87 -5.90 0.16 -2.55
C ILE A 87 -4.44 -0.16 -2.16
N GLU A 88 -4.20 -0.48 -0.89
CA GLU A 88 -2.88 -0.62 -0.28
C GLU A 88 -1.97 -1.64 -0.99
N HIS A 89 -2.48 -2.81 -1.38
CA HIS A 89 -1.64 -3.86 -1.99
C HIS A 89 -1.25 -3.51 -3.44
N VAL A 90 -2.14 -2.83 -4.15
CA VAL A 90 -1.86 -2.29 -5.48
C VAL A 90 -0.79 -1.21 -5.36
N LEU A 91 -0.99 -0.26 -4.45
CA LEU A 91 -0.05 0.84 -4.24
C LEU A 91 1.32 0.38 -3.74
N ALA A 92 1.37 -0.69 -2.94
CA ALA A 92 2.62 -1.28 -2.49
C ALA A 92 3.46 -1.78 -3.67
N ALA A 93 2.84 -2.51 -4.61
CA ALA A 93 3.51 -3.00 -5.82
C ALA A 93 3.97 -1.86 -6.73
N VAL A 94 3.13 -0.84 -6.92
CA VAL A 94 3.45 0.37 -7.71
C VAL A 94 4.63 1.12 -7.09
N ARG A 95 4.60 1.37 -5.78
CA ARG A 95 5.64 2.11 -5.05
C ARG A 95 6.96 1.36 -5.04
N ALA A 96 6.95 0.05 -4.76
CA ALA A 96 8.17 -0.76 -4.72
C ALA A 96 8.89 -0.85 -6.07
N ASN A 97 8.14 -0.75 -7.17
CA ASN A 97 8.69 -0.72 -8.53
C ASN A 97 9.01 0.70 -9.05
N ASN A 98 8.86 1.72 -8.21
CA ASN A 98 9.10 3.13 -8.55
C ASN A 98 8.32 3.60 -9.78
N ILE A 99 7.06 3.16 -9.94
CA ILE A 99 6.17 3.70 -10.96
C ILE A 99 5.64 5.06 -10.48
N ASP A 100 5.75 6.08 -11.32
CA ASP A 100 5.38 7.46 -10.98
C ASP A 100 4.08 7.89 -11.64
N ASN A 101 3.89 7.46 -12.89
CA ASN A 101 2.75 7.87 -13.72
C ASN A 101 1.97 6.64 -14.14
N LEU A 102 0.76 6.49 -13.60
CA LEU A 102 -0.11 5.34 -13.86
C LEU A 102 -1.58 5.72 -13.67
N CYS A 103 -2.40 5.36 -14.65
CA CYS A 103 -3.86 5.36 -14.50
C CYS A 103 -4.32 3.93 -14.19
N ILE A 104 -4.80 3.71 -12.98
CA ILE A 104 -5.33 2.45 -12.49
C ILE A 104 -6.82 2.45 -12.73
N GLU A 105 -7.24 1.87 -13.85
CA GLU A 105 -8.64 1.71 -14.19
C GLU A 105 -9.25 0.53 -13.43
N ILE A 106 -10.46 0.71 -12.90
CA ILE A 106 -11.15 -0.31 -12.12
C ILE A 106 -12.63 -0.35 -12.48
N LYS A 107 -13.12 -1.58 -12.72
CA LYS A 107 -14.54 -1.88 -12.95
C LYS A 107 -15.13 -2.52 -11.69
N GLY A 108 -15.41 -1.69 -10.68
CA GLY A 108 -15.82 -2.13 -9.34
C GLY A 108 -15.37 -1.15 -8.27
N ILE A 109 -15.69 -1.43 -7.00
CA ILE A 109 -15.40 -0.51 -5.89
C ILE A 109 -14.16 -0.88 -5.07
N GLU A 110 -13.50 -2.01 -5.36
CA GLU A 110 -12.29 -2.48 -4.69
C GLU A 110 -11.46 -3.32 -5.67
N PRO A 111 -10.12 -3.26 -5.66
CA PRO A 111 -9.27 -4.13 -6.47
C PRO A 111 -9.53 -5.63 -6.22
N PRO A 112 -9.21 -6.51 -7.18
CA PRO A 112 -9.27 -7.95 -6.95
C PRO A 112 -8.25 -8.36 -5.89
N ALA A 113 -8.66 -9.24 -4.97
CA ALA A 113 -7.83 -9.71 -3.87
C ALA A 113 -6.64 -10.58 -4.33
N ALA A 114 -6.74 -11.19 -5.52
CA ALA A 114 -5.83 -12.23 -5.98
C ALA A 114 -5.67 -13.34 -4.90
N ASN A 115 -4.45 -13.57 -4.42
CA ASN A 115 -4.11 -14.48 -3.32
C ASN A 115 -4.04 -13.77 -1.94
N GLY A 116 -4.47 -12.52 -1.83
CA GLY A 116 -4.40 -11.71 -0.62
C GLY A 116 -3.09 -10.95 -0.42
N SER A 117 -2.20 -10.96 -1.40
CA SER A 117 -0.90 -10.26 -1.37
C SER A 117 -0.71 -9.38 -2.61
N SER A 118 0.50 -8.85 -2.83
CA SER A 118 0.83 -7.97 -3.96
C SER A 118 1.43 -8.68 -5.18
N ASP A 119 1.65 -10.00 -5.13
CA ASP A 119 2.37 -10.75 -6.19
C ASP A 119 1.75 -10.57 -7.57
N ALA A 120 0.42 -10.66 -7.66
CA ALA A 120 -0.29 -10.52 -8.94
C ALA A 120 0.02 -9.18 -9.60
N PHE A 121 0.07 -8.10 -8.81
CA PHE A 121 0.36 -6.76 -9.30
C PHE A 121 1.84 -6.56 -9.65
N VAL A 122 2.76 -7.18 -8.90
CA VAL A 122 4.18 -7.22 -9.25
C VAL A 122 4.38 -7.94 -10.58
N ASN A 123 3.76 -9.11 -10.75
CA ASN A 123 3.83 -9.89 -11.99
C ASN A 123 3.28 -9.10 -13.18
N MET A 124 2.17 -8.39 -13.01
CA MET A 124 1.63 -7.50 -14.05
C MET A 124 2.66 -6.44 -14.49
N ILE A 125 3.34 -5.80 -13.54
CA ILE A 125 4.34 -4.77 -13.83
C ILE A 125 5.56 -5.37 -14.55
N GLU A 126 6.03 -6.54 -14.10
CA GLU A 126 7.18 -7.22 -14.72
C GLU A 126 6.88 -7.72 -16.14
N GLU A 127 5.67 -8.24 -16.38
CA GLU A 127 5.25 -8.76 -17.69
C GLU A 127 5.30 -7.67 -18.76
N VAL A 128 4.76 -6.49 -18.48
CA VAL A 128 4.78 -5.38 -19.46
C VAL A 128 6.10 -4.64 -19.46
N GLY A 129 6.79 -4.59 -18.33
CA GLY A 129 8.02 -3.84 -18.13
C GLY A 129 7.82 -2.34 -17.96
N ILE A 130 8.87 -1.69 -17.46
CA ILE A 130 8.90 -0.28 -17.08
C ILE A 130 9.53 0.56 -18.20
N LEU A 131 8.98 1.75 -18.42
CA LEU A 131 9.51 2.77 -19.32
C LEU A 131 9.94 4.00 -18.51
N GLU A 132 11.18 4.44 -18.69
CA GLU A 132 11.63 5.74 -18.18
C GLU A 132 11.14 6.86 -19.10
N GLN A 133 10.70 7.96 -18.50
CA GLN A 133 10.22 9.16 -19.17
C GLN A 133 11.28 10.27 -19.05
N ALA A 134 11.24 11.25 -19.95
CA ALA A 134 12.27 12.28 -20.04
C ALA A 134 12.24 13.24 -18.85
N GLU A 135 11.05 13.52 -18.32
CA GLU A 135 10.89 14.35 -17.14
C GLU A 135 11.52 13.73 -15.90
N GLN A 136 12.19 14.58 -15.12
CA GLN A 136 12.78 14.20 -13.84
C GLN A 136 11.83 14.51 -12.69
N LYS A 137 12.04 13.83 -11.57
CA LYS A 137 11.39 14.15 -10.30
C LYS A 137 12.41 14.20 -9.16
N PRO A 138 12.19 15.05 -8.16
CA PRO A 138 13.03 15.08 -6.97
C PRO A 138 12.75 13.88 -6.08
N VAL A 139 13.81 13.42 -5.41
CA VAL A 139 13.75 12.49 -4.28
C VAL A 139 14.11 13.29 -3.02
N ILE A 140 13.27 13.19 -1.99
CA ILE A 140 13.39 13.98 -0.78
C ILE A 140 14.02 13.16 0.34
N LYS A 141 15.11 13.63 0.94
CA LYS A 141 15.65 13.04 2.16
C LYS A 141 15.24 13.90 3.36
N ILE A 142 14.56 13.30 4.33
CA ILE A 142 14.22 14.00 5.57
C ILE A 142 15.51 14.31 6.34
N GLN A 143 15.58 15.49 6.97
CA GLN A 143 16.80 15.96 7.67
C GLN A 143 16.72 15.84 9.20
N SER A 144 15.51 15.70 9.74
CA SER A 144 15.27 15.50 11.17
C SER A 144 14.22 14.41 11.38
N PRO A 145 14.21 13.75 12.55
CA PRO A 145 13.19 12.77 12.86
C PRO A 145 11.79 13.37 12.81
N ILE A 146 10.85 12.63 12.22
CA ILE A 146 9.41 12.94 12.20
C ILE A 146 8.72 11.80 12.93
N HIS A 147 7.75 12.11 13.78
CA HIS A 147 7.04 11.09 14.54
C HIS A 147 5.54 11.35 14.58
N TRP A 148 4.79 10.27 14.74
CA TRP A 148 3.38 10.26 15.05
C TRP A 148 3.13 9.17 16.07
N ASN A 149 2.26 9.44 17.05
CA ASN A 149 1.85 8.43 18.02
C ASN A 149 0.42 8.65 18.50
N GLN A 150 -0.25 7.55 18.83
CA GLN A 150 -1.55 7.52 19.49
C GLN A 150 -1.64 6.28 20.35
N GLU A 151 -1.91 6.44 21.65
CA GLU A 151 -1.90 5.35 22.62
C GLU A 151 -0.59 4.54 22.54
N ASP A 152 -0.67 3.23 22.27
CA ASP A 152 0.47 2.33 22.14
C ASP A 152 0.99 2.18 20.70
N THR A 153 0.51 3.00 19.77
CA THR A 153 0.91 2.97 18.35
C THR A 153 1.90 4.08 18.08
N TYR A 154 3.04 3.73 17.48
CA TYR A 154 4.13 4.68 17.19
C TYR A 154 4.62 4.49 15.77
N ILE A 155 4.84 5.61 15.05
CA ILE A 155 5.52 5.63 13.76
C ILE A 155 6.55 6.77 13.80
N MET A 156 7.79 6.47 13.42
CA MET A 156 8.88 7.45 13.35
C MET A 156 9.60 7.29 12.02
N ALA A 157 10.02 8.38 11.40
CA ALA A 157 10.95 8.36 10.27
C ALA A 157 12.23 9.09 10.65
N PHE A 158 13.37 8.46 10.39
CA PHE A 158 14.71 9.01 10.61
C PHE A 158 15.41 9.29 9.28
N PRO A 159 16.29 10.33 9.23
CA PRO A 159 17.17 10.55 8.07
C PRO A 159 17.95 9.28 7.72
N TYR A 160 17.86 8.85 6.46
CA TYR A 160 18.50 7.62 5.98
C TYR A 160 18.79 7.73 4.49
N ASP A 161 19.92 7.16 4.04
CA ASP A 161 20.32 7.10 2.63
C ASP A 161 19.70 5.88 1.95
N GLY A 162 18.38 5.94 1.75
CA GLY A 162 17.58 4.84 1.21
C GLY A 162 16.15 4.90 1.70
N TYR A 163 15.37 3.85 1.45
CA TYR A 163 14.01 3.74 1.96
C TYR A 163 13.87 2.43 2.72
N ARG A 164 13.86 2.51 4.04
CA ARG A 164 13.83 1.35 4.93
C ARG A 164 12.59 1.37 5.79
N ILE A 165 11.97 0.21 5.98
CA ILE A 165 10.86 0.05 6.94
C ILE A 165 11.23 -1.04 7.94
N SER A 166 11.18 -0.69 9.22
CA SER A 166 11.20 -1.64 10.34
C SER A 166 9.83 -1.65 11.00
N TYR A 167 9.28 -2.84 11.20
CA TYR A 167 7.95 -3.00 11.75
C TYR A 167 7.95 -3.97 12.91
N THR A 168 7.34 -3.56 14.02
CA THR A 168 7.05 -4.42 15.17
C THR A 168 5.55 -4.67 15.27
N LEU A 169 5.15 -5.89 14.93
CA LEU A 169 3.81 -6.41 15.16
C LEU A 169 3.71 -6.86 16.63
N ASN A 170 2.62 -6.55 17.32
CA ASN A 170 2.43 -7.02 18.70
C ASN A 170 0.97 -7.39 18.97
N TYR A 171 0.71 -8.70 19.10
CA TYR A 171 -0.56 -9.29 19.49
C TYR A 171 -0.34 -10.12 20.76
N PRO A 172 -0.31 -9.49 21.96
CA PRO A 172 0.11 -10.16 23.20
C PRO A 172 -0.81 -11.30 23.63
N HIS A 173 -2.06 -11.31 23.15
CA HIS A 173 -3.04 -12.36 23.43
C HIS A 173 -3.08 -13.47 22.37
N SER A 174 -2.26 -13.38 21.31
CA SER A 174 -2.10 -14.44 20.32
C SER A 174 -0.74 -15.09 20.53
N LYS A 175 -0.71 -16.36 20.90
CA LYS A 175 0.56 -17.08 21.10
C LYS A 175 1.34 -17.23 19.79
N LEU A 176 0.63 -17.41 18.67
CA LEU A 176 1.25 -17.54 17.36
C LEU A 176 1.83 -16.22 16.84
N LEU A 177 1.07 -15.14 16.93
CA LEU A 177 1.53 -13.83 16.46
C LEU A 177 2.52 -13.21 17.44
N ASN A 178 2.17 -13.16 18.73
CA ASN A 178 2.97 -12.56 19.80
C ASN A 178 3.60 -11.22 19.35
N CYS A 179 4.86 -10.98 19.69
CA CYS A 179 5.66 -9.90 19.15
C CYS A 179 6.52 -10.42 17.99
N GLN A 180 6.41 -9.79 16.83
CA GLN A 180 7.24 -10.08 15.64
C GLN A 180 7.89 -8.80 15.16
N PHE A 181 9.10 -8.93 14.63
CA PHE A 181 9.86 -7.81 14.07
C PHE A 181 10.39 -8.19 12.69
N TYR A 182 10.25 -7.28 11.74
CA TYR A 182 10.95 -7.39 10.46
C TYR A 182 11.49 -6.03 10.01
N SER A 183 12.56 -6.04 9.23
CA SER A 183 13.18 -4.84 8.68
C SER A 183 13.57 -5.07 7.23
N LEU A 184 13.10 -4.21 6.33
CA LEU A 184 13.27 -4.33 4.90
C LEU A 184 13.86 -3.03 4.33
N GLU A 185 14.91 -3.16 3.52
CA GLU A 185 15.28 -2.12 2.56
C GLU A 185 14.33 -2.20 1.36
N VAL A 186 13.49 -1.20 1.16
CA VAL A 186 12.44 -1.18 0.14
C VAL A 186 13.04 -0.88 -1.23
N ASN A 187 13.07 -1.89 -2.08
CA ASN A 187 13.34 -1.79 -3.52
C ASN A 187 12.60 -2.92 -4.24
N SER A 188 12.54 -2.88 -5.56
CA SER A 188 11.77 -3.86 -6.35
C SER A 188 12.24 -5.30 -6.12
N TYR A 189 13.54 -5.54 -5.95
CA TYR A 189 14.10 -6.86 -5.70
C TYR A 189 13.69 -7.39 -4.31
N ASN A 190 13.99 -6.66 -3.24
CA ASN A 190 13.66 -7.09 -1.89
C ASN A 190 12.14 -7.21 -1.70
N PHE A 191 11.36 -6.27 -2.23
CA PHE A 191 9.89 -6.33 -2.15
C PHE A 191 9.36 -7.60 -2.79
N LYS A 192 9.80 -7.94 -4.01
CA LYS A 192 9.37 -9.16 -4.70
C LYS A 192 9.68 -10.43 -3.92
N HIS A 193 10.90 -10.55 -3.40
CA HIS A 193 11.38 -11.81 -2.82
C HIS A 193 11.01 -11.99 -1.34
N GLU A 194 10.72 -10.90 -0.63
CA GLU A 194 10.55 -10.95 0.83
C GLU A 194 9.19 -10.47 1.33
N ILE A 195 8.42 -9.74 0.51
CA ILE A 195 7.19 -9.04 0.94
C ILE A 195 5.99 -9.34 0.05
N ALA A 196 6.16 -9.33 -1.27
CA ALA A 196 5.06 -9.34 -2.23
C ALA A 196 4.10 -10.53 -2.06
N SER A 197 4.61 -11.67 -1.59
CA SER A 197 3.84 -12.89 -1.36
C SER A 197 3.21 -13.01 0.02
N CYS A 198 3.44 -12.04 0.91
CA CYS A 198 2.90 -12.07 2.26
C CYS A 198 1.43 -11.65 2.24
N ARG A 199 0.55 -12.58 2.60
CA ARG A 199 -0.90 -12.39 2.46
C ARG A 199 -1.52 -11.67 3.66
N THR A 200 -2.67 -11.06 3.39
CA THR A 200 -3.52 -10.48 4.42
C THR A 200 -4.02 -11.54 5.39
N PHE A 201 -4.36 -11.10 6.59
CA PHE A 201 -4.75 -11.99 7.67
C PHE A 201 -5.85 -11.39 8.54
N ALA A 202 -6.60 -12.29 9.19
CA ALA A 202 -7.60 -11.94 10.18
C ALA A 202 -7.53 -12.91 11.37
N LEU A 203 -7.92 -12.44 12.56
CA LEU A 203 -8.14 -13.36 13.67
C LEU A 203 -9.48 -14.07 13.47
N TYR A 204 -9.54 -15.38 13.72
CA TYR A 204 -10.77 -16.17 13.56
C TYR A 204 -11.97 -15.58 14.31
N LYS A 205 -11.73 -15.07 15.53
CA LYS A 205 -12.76 -14.41 16.35
C LYS A 205 -13.37 -13.15 15.71
N GLU A 206 -12.69 -12.55 14.74
CA GLU A 206 -13.15 -11.35 14.02
C GLU A 206 -13.97 -11.71 12.78
N VAL A 207 -13.91 -12.95 12.28
CA VAL A 207 -14.53 -13.34 11.01
C VAL A 207 -16.04 -13.14 11.04
N ALA A 208 -16.72 -13.59 12.10
CA ALA A 208 -18.17 -13.39 12.25
C ALA A 208 -18.54 -11.90 12.23
N TYR A 209 -17.82 -11.08 12.99
CA TYR A 209 -18.02 -9.62 13.00
C TYR A 209 -17.85 -9.00 11.61
N LEU A 210 -16.81 -9.39 10.87
CA LEU A 210 -16.57 -8.88 9.51
C LEU A 210 -17.73 -9.23 8.58
N LEU A 211 -18.18 -10.49 8.58
CA LEU A 211 -19.29 -10.94 7.75
C LEU A 211 -20.61 -10.24 8.09
N ASP A 212 -20.91 -10.08 9.39
CA ASP A 212 -22.12 -9.40 9.88
C ASP A 212 -22.16 -7.93 9.45
N HIS A 213 -21.00 -7.28 9.30
CA HIS A 213 -20.87 -5.91 8.80
C HIS A 213 -20.70 -5.83 7.28
N GLY A 214 -20.92 -6.94 6.58
CA GLY A 214 -20.90 -7.00 5.13
C GLY A 214 -19.51 -6.97 4.50
N LEU A 215 -18.45 -7.20 5.30
CA LEU A 215 -17.05 -7.32 4.89
C LEU A 215 -16.67 -8.79 4.68
N ALA A 216 -15.46 -9.01 4.14
CA ALA A 216 -14.83 -10.31 3.93
C ALA A 216 -15.67 -11.32 3.09
N LYS A 217 -16.61 -10.87 2.25
CA LYS A 217 -17.48 -11.76 1.46
C LYS A 217 -16.75 -12.53 0.36
N GLY A 218 -15.61 -12.02 -0.10
CA GLY A 218 -14.73 -12.69 -1.05
C GLY A 218 -13.54 -13.40 -0.39
N ALA A 219 -13.45 -13.37 0.95
CA ALA A 219 -12.35 -13.96 1.68
C ALA A 219 -12.47 -15.49 1.71
N SER A 220 -11.34 -16.17 1.55
CA SER A 220 -11.20 -17.62 1.61
C SER A 220 -9.78 -17.98 2.03
N LEU A 221 -9.52 -19.27 2.28
CA LEU A 221 -8.15 -19.73 2.57
C LEU A 221 -7.20 -19.62 1.36
N ASP A 222 -7.73 -19.38 0.16
CA ASP A 222 -6.94 -19.09 -1.04
C ASP A 222 -6.34 -17.67 -1.01
N ASN A 223 -6.99 -16.74 -0.30
CA ASN A 223 -6.66 -15.32 -0.36
C ASN A 223 -6.51 -14.62 1.00
N ALA A 224 -6.51 -15.36 2.11
CA ALA A 224 -6.26 -14.83 3.43
C ALA A 224 -5.68 -15.91 4.36
N VAL A 225 -4.90 -15.46 5.35
CA VAL A 225 -4.45 -16.28 6.47
C VAL A 225 -5.38 -16.06 7.66
N ILE A 226 -5.97 -17.13 8.19
CA ILE A 226 -6.80 -17.06 9.39
C ILE A 226 -6.00 -17.53 10.59
N ILE A 227 -5.88 -16.67 11.60
CA ILE A 227 -5.17 -16.96 12.84
C ILE A 227 -6.17 -17.42 13.90
N HIS A 228 -5.99 -18.63 14.42
CA HIS A 228 -6.78 -19.15 15.52
C HIS A 228 -5.87 -19.88 16.51
N GLU A 229 -5.84 -19.37 17.74
CA GLU A 229 -5.01 -19.89 18.83
C GLU A 229 -3.51 -19.98 18.45
N GLU A 230 -2.99 -21.20 18.28
CA GLU A 230 -1.60 -21.50 17.96
C GLU A 230 -1.42 -21.92 16.49
N ALA A 231 -2.45 -21.80 15.66
CA ALA A 231 -2.45 -22.23 14.27
C ALA A 231 -2.77 -21.08 13.28
N ALA A 232 -2.12 -21.14 12.12
CA ALA A 232 -2.44 -20.34 10.95
C ALA A 232 -3.08 -21.25 9.89
N PHE A 233 -4.29 -20.90 9.47
CA PHE A 233 -5.05 -21.59 8.43
C PHE A 233 -4.94 -20.81 7.13
N SER A 234 -4.40 -21.45 6.10
CA SER A 234 -4.32 -20.93 4.75
C SER A 234 -4.06 -22.08 3.79
N LYS A 235 -4.41 -21.91 2.52
CA LYS A 235 -4.07 -22.90 1.51
C LYS A 235 -2.56 -22.90 1.31
N GLY A 236 -1.96 -24.09 1.43
CA GLY A 236 -0.52 -24.29 1.28
C GLY A 236 0.33 -23.89 2.49
N GLY A 237 -0.27 -23.46 3.60
CA GLY A 237 0.45 -22.99 4.78
C GLY A 237 1.04 -21.59 4.60
N LEU A 238 1.89 -21.15 5.54
CA LEU A 238 2.54 -19.85 5.48
C LEU A 238 3.71 -19.84 4.48
N PHE A 239 3.91 -18.73 3.77
CA PHE A 239 5.08 -18.53 2.91
C PHE A 239 6.34 -18.25 3.73
N PHE A 240 6.18 -17.50 4.83
CA PHE A 240 7.24 -17.19 5.78
C PHE A 240 6.75 -17.43 7.21
N PRO A 241 7.62 -17.85 8.14
CA PRO A 241 7.25 -17.95 9.56
C PRO A 241 6.72 -16.63 10.14
N ASP A 242 7.19 -15.51 9.62
CA ASP A 242 6.87 -14.12 9.99
C ASP A 242 6.04 -13.38 8.92
N GLU A 243 5.22 -14.12 8.15
CA GLU A 243 4.39 -13.58 7.04
C GLU A 243 3.52 -12.37 7.46
N MET A 244 3.03 -12.35 8.70
CA MET A 244 2.08 -11.32 9.18
C MET A 244 2.75 -9.96 9.43
N VAL A 245 3.96 -9.94 10.00
CA VAL A 245 4.71 -8.67 10.15
C VAL A 245 5.20 -8.16 8.80
N ARG A 246 5.58 -9.06 7.88
CA ARG A 246 5.95 -8.70 6.50
C ARG A 246 4.76 -8.14 5.72
N HIS A 247 3.57 -8.70 5.90
CA HIS A 247 2.34 -8.13 5.32
C HIS A 247 2.06 -6.73 5.87
N LYS A 248 2.34 -6.46 7.16
CA LYS A 248 2.23 -5.09 7.68
C LYS A 248 3.24 -4.11 7.10
N ILE A 249 4.41 -4.59 6.67
CA ILE A 249 5.33 -3.78 5.86
C ILE A 249 4.75 -3.54 4.46
N LEU A 250 4.15 -4.55 3.82
CA LEU A 250 3.45 -4.40 2.54
C LEU A 250 2.37 -3.30 2.63
N ASP A 251 1.46 -3.41 3.60
CA ASP A 251 0.41 -2.42 3.88
C ASP A 251 1.01 -1.01 4.03
N MET A 252 2.07 -0.88 4.84
CA MET A 252 2.73 0.41 5.09
C MET A 252 3.39 1.00 3.84
N ILE A 253 4.02 0.20 2.98
CA ILE A 253 4.58 0.69 1.70
C ILE A 253 3.47 1.27 0.83
N GLY A 254 2.32 0.58 0.77
CA GLY A 254 1.13 1.04 0.06
C GLY A 254 0.58 2.34 0.61
N ASP A 255 0.34 2.40 1.92
CA ASP A 255 -0.24 3.58 2.58
C ASP A 255 0.68 4.80 2.50
N LEU A 256 1.99 4.63 2.74
CA LEU A 256 2.94 5.74 2.67
C LEU A 256 3.18 6.24 1.24
N SER A 257 2.82 5.48 0.22
CA SER A 257 2.85 5.97 -1.17
C SER A 257 1.85 7.12 -1.41
N LEU A 258 0.81 7.24 -0.57
CA LEU A 258 -0.18 8.32 -0.62
C LEU A 258 0.39 9.69 -0.23
N VAL A 259 1.62 9.77 0.27
CA VAL A 259 2.37 11.02 0.37
C VAL A 259 2.50 11.66 -1.02
N GLY A 260 2.55 10.86 -2.09
CA GLY A 260 2.62 11.32 -3.48
C GLY A 260 3.97 11.92 -3.89
N ILE A 261 4.91 12.00 -2.96
CA ILE A 261 6.29 12.47 -3.14
C ILE A 261 7.21 11.33 -2.77
N GLU A 262 8.26 11.13 -3.55
CA GLU A 262 9.25 10.12 -3.25
C GLU A 262 10.23 10.62 -2.20
N PHE A 263 10.41 9.81 -1.16
CA PHE A 263 11.28 10.15 -0.04
C PHE A 263 12.22 9.02 0.35
N GLU A 264 13.31 9.41 1.02
CA GLU A 264 14.33 8.58 1.65
C GLU A 264 14.27 8.78 3.16
N ALA A 265 14.04 7.68 3.87
CA ALA A 265 13.93 7.63 5.32
C ALA A 265 14.01 6.18 5.82
N HIS A 266 14.40 6.02 7.08
CA HIS A 266 14.16 4.80 7.84
C HIS A 266 12.91 4.99 8.68
N VAL A 267 11.82 4.36 8.25
CA VAL A 267 10.54 4.33 8.98
C VAL A 267 10.57 3.18 9.98
N ILE A 268 10.24 3.46 11.23
CA ILE A 268 10.10 2.49 12.32
C ILE A 268 8.67 2.58 12.83
N ALA A 269 7.97 1.45 12.83
CA ALA A 269 6.57 1.38 13.24
C ALA A 269 6.34 0.30 14.31
N LEU A 270 5.52 0.61 15.30
CA LEU A 270 5.09 -0.29 16.35
C LEU A 270 3.56 -0.28 16.39
N ARG A 271 2.95 -1.47 16.23
CA ARG A 271 1.48 -1.68 16.31
C ARG A 271 0.65 -0.83 15.35
N ALA A 272 1.24 -0.38 14.26
CA ALA A 272 0.58 0.46 13.27
C ALA A 272 -0.53 -0.28 12.48
N GLY A 273 -1.27 0.48 11.69
CA GLY A 273 -2.25 0.02 10.72
C GLY A 273 -2.65 1.18 9.81
N HIS A 274 -3.61 0.98 8.91
CA HIS A 274 -3.97 1.97 7.88
C HIS A 274 -4.26 3.37 8.43
N ALA A 275 -4.99 3.46 9.55
CA ALA A 275 -5.31 4.74 10.19
C ALA A 275 -4.05 5.51 10.64
N SER A 276 -3.14 4.84 11.36
CA SER A 276 -1.89 5.44 11.81
C SER A 276 -0.94 5.71 10.63
N ASN A 277 -0.91 4.83 9.63
CA ASN A 277 -0.08 4.99 8.44
C ASN A 277 -0.49 6.24 7.65
N CYS A 278 -1.79 6.42 7.42
CA CYS A 278 -2.32 7.60 6.74
C CYS A 278 -2.13 8.88 7.57
N ALA A 279 -2.29 8.81 8.90
CA ALA A 279 -2.03 9.94 9.78
C ALA A 279 -0.56 10.37 9.72
N PHE A 280 0.36 9.40 9.80
CA PHE A 280 1.79 9.66 9.64
C PHE A 280 2.15 10.14 8.22
N ALA A 281 1.50 9.64 7.17
CA ALA A 281 1.69 10.14 5.81
C ALA A 281 1.34 11.63 5.69
N LYS A 282 0.30 12.11 6.40
CA LYS A 282 -0.02 13.55 6.48
C LYS A 282 1.08 14.34 7.19
N GLU A 283 1.56 13.85 8.34
CA GLU A 283 2.67 14.50 9.06
C GLU A 283 3.94 14.58 8.21
N LEU A 284 4.28 13.48 7.53
CA LEU A 284 5.41 13.42 6.63
C LEU A 284 5.25 14.40 5.46
N LEU A 285 4.09 14.42 4.81
CA LEU A 285 3.79 15.37 3.74
C LEU A 285 3.99 16.83 4.20
N ASN A 286 3.39 17.21 5.33
CA ASN A 286 3.52 18.55 5.90
C ASN A 286 4.98 18.92 6.22
N SER A 287 5.78 17.94 6.66
CA SER A 287 7.18 18.16 7.00
C SER A 287 8.06 18.47 5.78
N ILE A 288 7.72 17.92 4.61
CA ILE A 288 8.53 18.02 3.38
C ILE A 288 8.03 19.11 2.42
N THR A 289 6.81 19.58 2.58
CA THR A 289 6.22 20.64 1.76
C THR A 289 6.41 22.01 2.39
N GLU A 290 6.45 23.05 1.55
CA GLU A 290 6.37 24.43 2.01
C GLU A 290 5.01 24.67 2.68
N CYS A 291 4.99 25.39 3.80
CA CYS A 291 3.73 25.84 4.37
C CYS A 291 3.07 26.80 3.37
N ALA A 292 1.81 26.54 3.01
CA ALA A 292 0.99 27.49 2.29
C ALA A 292 0.67 28.71 3.16
#